data_AF-A0A0F8WZU1-F1
#
_entry.id   AF-A0A0F8WZU1-F1
#
_cell.length_a   1.000
_cell.length_b   1.000
_cell.length_c   1.000
_cell.angle_alpha   90.00
_cell.angle_beta   90.00
_cell.angle_gamma   90.00
#
_symmetry.space_group_name_H-M   'P 1'
#
loop_
_entity.id
_entity.type
_entity.pdbx_description
1 polymer ?
#
loop_
_entity_poly.entity_id
_entity_poly.type
_entity_poly.pdbx_seq_one_letter_code
_entity_poly.pdbx_strand_id
1 'polypeptide(L)' 'TELSNSEEIQVGLDSIRVLSKHYNFWAPVWCDNSESISKPLKIESQTIKLIVDPNYKELKVEIE' A
#
# COMPACT_ATOMS: atom_id res chain seq x y z
N THR A 1 -15.20 2.25 18.18
CA THR A 1 -14.01 1.41 17.95
C THR A 1 -13.22 2.08 16.87
N GLU A 2 -11.96 2.39 17.14
CA GLU A 2 -11.05 2.97 16.13
C GLU A 2 -10.40 1.84 15.34
N LEU A 3 -10.06 2.11 14.08
CA LEU A 3 -9.38 1.15 13.22
C LEU A 3 -7.90 1.08 13.60
N SER A 4 -7.29 -0.09 13.44
CA SER A 4 -5.84 -0.23 13.45
C SER A 4 -5.23 0.29 12.15
N ASN A 5 -3.95 0.67 12.16
CA ASN A 5 -3.22 1.11 10.97
C ASN A 5 -3.37 0.11 9.79
N SER A 6 -3.32 -1.20 10.09
CA SER A 6 -3.48 -2.25 9.08
C SER A 6 -4.87 -2.29 8.46
N GLU A 7 -5.91 -1.97 9.23
CA GLU A 7 -7.29 -1.88 8.74
C GLU A 7 -7.50 -0.62 7.92
N GLU A 8 -6.97 0.52 8.37
CA GLU A 8 -7.04 1.79 7.64
C GLU A 8 -6.41 1.68 6.25
N ILE A 9 -5.21 1.09 6.15
CA ILE A 9 -4.54 0.92 4.85
C ILE A 9 -5.31 -0.03 3.94
N GLN A 10 -5.87 -1.13 4.46
CA GLN A 10 -6.67 -2.05 3.66
C GLN A 10 -7.95 -1.40 3.12
N VAL A 11 -8.65 -0.60 3.93
CA VAL A 11 -9.82 0.18 3.50
C VAL A 11 -9.42 1.21 2.44
N GLY A 12 -8.26 1.86 2.60
CA GLY A 12 -7.69 2.76 1.59
C GLY A 12 -7.42 2.05 0.26
N LEU A 13 -6.76 0.89 0.30
CA LEU A 13 -6.50 0.06 -0.90
C LEU A 13 -7.80 -0.37 -1.59
N ASP A 14 -8.83 -0.77 -0.83
CA ASP A 14 -10.10 -1.17 -1.41
C ASP A 14 -10.83 0.03 -2.06
N SER A 15 -10.79 1.18 -1.41
CA SER A 15 -11.37 2.42 -1.94
C SER A 15 -10.71 2.81 -3.26
N ILE A 16 -9.37 2.78 -3.33
CA ILE A 16 -8.62 3.04 -4.56
C ILE A 16 -8.99 2.02 -5.63
N ARG A 17 -9.03 0.72 -5.31
CA ARG A 17 -9.39 -0.34 -6.25
C ARG A 17 -10.76 -0.11 -6.89
N VAL A 18 -11.76 0.25 -6.08
CA VAL A 18 -13.13 0.52 -6.56
C VAL A 18 -13.15 1.73 -7.49
N LEU A 19 -12.53 2.84 -7.07
CA LEU A 19 -12.47 4.07 -7.88
C LEU A 19 -11.69 3.84 -9.18
N SER A 20 -10.57 3.13 -9.13
CA SER A 20 -9.77 2.80 -10.30
C SER A 20 -10.55 1.97 -11.31
N LYS A 21 -11.33 0.97 -10.87
CA LYS A 21 -12.22 0.20 -11.74
C LYS A 21 -13.32 1.05 -12.34
N HIS A 22 -13.95 1.90 -11.53
CA HIS A 22 -15.06 2.74 -11.97
C HIS A 22 -14.63 3.76 -13.04
N TYR A 23 -13.46 4.40 -12.85
CA TYR A 23 -12.94 5.42 -13.76
C TYR A 23 -11.96 4.87 -14.81
N ASN A 24 -11.71 3.56 -14.82
CA ASN A 24 -10.73 2.90 -15.69
C ASN A 24 -9.34 3.59 -15.67
N PHE A 25 -8.86 3.91 -14.46
CA PHE A 25 -7.61 4.65 -14.24
C PHE A 25 -6.78 3.97 -13.15
N TRP A 26 -5.49 3.76 -13.43
CA TRP A 26 -4.58 2.97 -12.59
C TRP A 26 -3.32 3.76 -12.24
N ALA A 27 -3.42 4.63 -11.23
CA ALA A 27 -2.25 5.32 -10.69
C ALA A 27 -1.39 4.40 -9.83
N PRO A 28 -0.07 4.66 -9.73
CA PRO A 28 0.77 4.07 -8.69
C PRO A 28 0.24 4.42 -7.30
N VAL A 29 0.23 3.44 -6.41
CA VAL A 29 -0.23 3.58 -5.02
C VAL A 29 0.96 3.45 -4.10
N TRP A 30 1.20 4.47 -3.28
CA TRP A 30 2.26 4.47 -2.27
C TRP A 30 1.65 4.14 -0.92
N CYS A 31 2.14 3.08 -0.29
CA CYS A 31 1.71 2.64 1.04
C CYS A 31 2.84 2.84 2.03
N ASP A 32 2.67 3.83 2.91
CA ASP A 32 3.55 4.03 4.06
C ASP A 32 3.18 3.09 5.21
N ASN A 33 4.14 2.84 6.11
CA ASN A 33 3.96 1.97 7.29
C ASN A 33 3.42 0.56 6.93
N SER A 34 3.83 0.05 5.77
CA SER A 34 3.29 -1.18 5.17
C SER A 34 3.73 -2.45 5.91
N GLU A 35 4.73 -2.36 6.79
CA GLU A 35 5.18 -3.41 7.71
C GLU A 35 4.05 -3.92 8.62
N SER A 36 3.04 -3.10 8.84
CA SER A 36 1.86 -3.44 9.64
C SER A 36 0.93 -4.45 8.93
N ILE A 37 1.15 -4.76 7.65
CA ILE A 37 0.25 -5.57 6.82
C ILE A 37 0.96 -6.82 6.29
N SER A 38 0.60 -7.98 6.81
CA SER A 38 1.16 -9.26 6.36
C SER A 38 0.62 -9.72 5.00
N LYS A 39 -0.64 -9.38 4.68
CA LYS A 39 -1.33 -9.77 3.44
C LYS A 39 -2.12 -8.60 2.88
N PRO A 40 -1.46 -7.65 2.20
CA PRO A 40 -2.15 -6.50 1.62
C PRO A 40 -3.18 -6.93 0.57
N LEU A 41 -4.30 -6.21 0.50
CA LEU A 41 -5.30 -6.40 -0.53
C LEU A 41 -4.65 -6.23 -1.91
N LYS A 42 -4.81 -7.23 -2.77
CA LYS A 42 -4.28 -7.16 -4.13
C LYS A 42 -5.15 -6.22 -4.97
N ILE A 43 -4.51 -5.20 -5.54
CA ILE A 43 -5.10 -4.25 -6.47
C ILE A 43 -4.35 -4.34 -7.81
N GLU A 44 -4.98 -3.89 -8.89
CA GLU A 44 -4.40 -3.96 -10.24
C GLU A 44 -3.37 -2.84 -10.49
N SER A 45 -3.40 -1.75 -9.72
CA SER A 45 -2.37 -0.71 -9.73
C SER A 45 -1.03 -1.20 -9.21
N GLN A 46 0.07 -0.64 -9.75
CA GLN A 46 1.39 -0.77 -9.14
C GLN A 46 1.33 -0.27 -7.70
N THR A 47 1.74 -1.13 -6.75
CA THR A 47 1.79 -0.78 -5.33
C THR A 47 3.24 -0.67 -4.90
N ILE A 48 3.61 0.48 -4.35
CA ILE A 48 4.95 0.78 -3.83
C ILE A 48 4.84 0.82 -2.31
N LYS A 49 5.53 -0.11 -1.66
CA LYS A 49 5.57 -0.22 -0.20
C LYS A 49 6.75 0.56 0.34
N LEU A 50 6.50 1.43 1.30
CA LEU A 50 7.54 2.07 2.09
C LEU A 50 7.67 1.29 3.39
N ILE A 51 8.91 0.94 3.72
CA ILE A 51 9.28 0.18 4.91
C ILE A 51 10.49 0.87 5.50
N VAL A 52 10.46 1.12 6.81
CA VAL A 52 11.64 1.62 7.53
C VAL A 52 12.40 0.43 8.11
N ASP A 53 13.68 0.33 7.77
CA ASP A 53 14.59 -0.67 8.34
C ASP A 53 15.88 0.03 8.81
N PRO A 54 16.23 -0.06 10.11
CA PRO A 54 17.39 0.63 10.67
C PRO A 54 18.74 0.15 10.09
N ASN A 55 18.78 -1.01 9.42
CA ASN A 55 19.98 -1.52 8.76
C ASN A 55 20.26 -0.79 7.43
N TYR A 56 19.26 -0.10 6.87
CA TYR A 56 19.35 0.61 5.60
C TYR A 56 19.59 2.10 5.86
N LYS A 57 20.85 2.54 5.75
CA LYS A 57 21.24 3.95 5.94
C LYS A 57 20.98 4.85 4.73
N GLU A 58 20.66 4.25 3.59
CA GLU A 58 20.35 4.93 2.33
C GLU A 58 19.11 4.28 1.72
N LEU A 59 18.35 5.04 0.94
CA LEU A 59 17.18 4.52 0.21
C LEU A 59 17.61 3.37 -0.71
N LYS A 60 16.97 2.21 -0.54
CA LYS A 60 17.07 1.08 -1.46
C LYS A 60 15.72 0.80 -2.09
N VAL A 61 15.76 0.29 -3.32
CA VAL A 61 14.58 -0.08 -4.09
C VAL A 61 14.75 -1.54 -4.50
N GLU A 62 13.73 -2.34 -4.20
CA GLU A 62 13.62 -3.73 -4.59
C GLU A 62 12.36 -3.90 -5.46
N ILE A 63 12.44 -4.78 -6.46
CA ILE A 63 11.35 -5.06 -7.39
C ILE A 63 10.97 -6.53 -7.22
N GLU A 64 9.72 -6.78 -6.83
CA GLU A 64 9.11 -8.12 -6.70
C GLU A 64 8.45 -8.60 -8.00
#